data_AF-A0A2V1AIQ9-F1
#
_entry.id   AF-A0A2V1AIQ9-F1
#
_cell.length_a   1.000
_cell.length_b   1.000
_cell.length_c   1.000
_cell.angle_alpha   90.00
_cell.angle_beta   90.00
_cell.angle_gamma   90.00
#
_symmetry.space_group_name_H-M   'P 1'
#
loop_
_entity.id
_entity.type
_entity.pdbx_description
1 polymer ?
#
loop_
_entity_poly.entity_id
_entity_poly.type
_entity_poly.pdbx_seq_one_letter_code
_entity_poly.pdbx_strand_id
1 'polypeptide(L)'
;MGRTFTFRVPRRTPKRPQALVTSDRASTLPLLFEIRNDVGSSVPEAPSPNVYRVLEKFKRPPSSLLYIPENLEPNPFTYYTTENAADPTIVAFPRLSVTKLLSYAWCELELFYRIYSGSQKKEVTVRLAEGSEYHDRLENEEHERADMSSAVDQLTQIAAKHSPEEAMHLGRNQGSAEWAKSVTEHSIKRGISLAQTRHAREIDVHSFIDFETNRPVERIEDLHKGVLVRGIADIVQFERKGRGERKNDTHTAELPDVTAEIDEISLMAPIWDLNKAISELKEEVQKSRDDYYIQVRDVKTRGVKSLPKQESQLKAAKDQCMYYTRFFLGFTKDIRFTYESYRESARRREIDIDAEIGEAHAVILLLEKFEALAMDYVRLAQGQPLGFTSHDEIMSEIYEDRDEGNKDYDLSNFISEKDFKEILENIYGDTLAVKSIDISVLFKPWKYPLTPRYFIARASQIHDIFNGYDASTVAVDYHHSKSGTVIGSKVYPYTVKANNEALEEAVNFWTGRRPPREADSRWKCNNCEFNSHCPAINKPFKESIGALIYHDLLD
;
A
#
# COMPACT_ATOMS: atom_id res chain seq x y z
N MET A 1 44.32 -52.45 45.60
CA MET A 1 44.83 -52.54 44.21
C MET A 1 44.82 -51.14 43.60
N GLY A 2 45.95 -50.41 43.66
CA GLY A 2 46.10 -49.09 43.04
C GLY A 2 46.91 -49.21 41.76
N ARG A 3 46.36 -48.77 40.62
CA ARG A 3 47.06 -48.74 39.32
C ARG A 3 47.98 -47.54 39.28
N THR A 4 49.29 -47.78 39.17
CA THR A 4 50.29 -46.74 38.92
C THR A 4 50.36 -46.45 37.43
N PHE A 5 50.02 -45.22 37.01
CA PHE A 5 50.25 -44.77 35.63
C PHE A 5 51.64 -44.14 35.52
N THR A 6 52.46 -44.65 34.60
CA THR A 6 53.76 -44.07 34.24
C THR A 6 53.61 -43.25 32.96
N PHE A 7 53.92 -41.95 33.04
CA PHE A 7 54.00 -41.09 31.86
C PHE A 7 55.45 -40.99 31.37
N ARG A 8 55.68 -41.19 30.07
CA ARG A 8 56.93 -40.79 29.42
C ARG A 8 56.80 -39.35 28.94
N VAL A 9 57.56 -38.44 29.55
CA VAL A 9 57.74 -37.08 29.03
C VAL A 9 58.69 -37.15 27.82
N PRO A 10 58.30 -36.67 26.62
CA PRO A 10 59.22 -36.60 25.49
C PRO A 10 60.36 -35.64 25.81
N ARG A 11 61.61 -36.05 25.57
CA ARG A 11 62.77 -35.17 25.69
C ARG A 11 62.60 -34.01 24.70
N ARG A 12 62.31 -32.81 25.21
CA ARG A 12 62.42 -31.57 24.43
C ARG A 12 63.89 -31.33 24.14
N THR A 13 64.28 -31.45 22.88
CA THR A 13 65.52 -30.85 22.38
C THR A 13 65.42 -29.34 22.62
N PRO A 14 66.40 -28.67 23.24
CA PRO A 14 66.36 -27.23 23.40
C PRO A 14 66.44 -26.62 21.99
N LYS A 15 65.32 -26.06 21.50
CA LYS A 15 65.38 -25.17 20.35
C LYS A 15 66.28 -24.01 20.75
N ARG A 16 67.32 -23.75 19.96
CA ARG A 16 68.11 -22.50 20.08
C ARG A 16 67.13 -21.33 20.21
N PRO A 17 67.38 -20.35 21.10
CA PRO A 17 66.62 -19.12 21.11
C PRO A 17 66.64 -18.57 19.68
N GLN A 18 65.49 -18.50 19.02
CA GLN A 18 65.39 -17.65 17.84
C GLN A 18 65.70 -16.25 18.33
N ALA A 19 66.63 -15.57 17.66
CA ALA A 19 66.89 -14.17 17.91
C ALA A 19 65.53 -13.46 17.92
N LEU A 20 65.25 -12.72 19.00
CA LEU A 20 64.17 -11.74 18.98
C LEU A 20 64.39 -10.92 17.72
N VAL A 21 63.44 -10.99 16.79
CA VAL A 21 63.42 -10.10 15.64
C VAL A 21 63.27 -8.71 16.25
N THR A 22 64.39 -8.03 16.42
CA THR A 22 64.40 -6.60 16.70
C THR A 22 63.81 -5.98 15.45
N SER A 23 62.52 -5.68 15.50
CA SER A 23 61.87 -4.78 14.56
C SER A 23 62.66 -3.48 14.64
N ASP A 24 63.62 -3.33 13.74
CA ASP A 24 64.31 -2.07 13.56
C ASP A 24 63.26 -1.07 13.08
N ARG A 25 62.85 -0.17 13.99
CA ARG A 25 61.83 0.84 13.73
C ARG A 25 62.20 1.71 12.53
N ALA A 26 63.49 1.79 12.17
CA ALA A 26 63.98 2.53 11.01
C ALA A 26 63.76 1.80 9.67
N SER A 27 63.62 0.46 9.64
CA SER A 27 63.37 -0.32 8.41
C SER A 27 61.89 -0.60 8.16
N THR A 28 61.01 -0.43 9.16
CA THR A 28 59.55 -0.44 8.94
C THR A 28 59.01 0.78 8.21
N LEU A 29 59.64 1.96 8.37
CA LEU A 29 59.15 3.21 7.77
C LEU A 29 59.30 3.21 6.23
N PRO A 30 60.45 2.83 5.65
CA PRO A 30 60.62 2.72 4.21
C PRO A 30 59.71 1.65 3.60
N LEU A 31 59.54 0.51 4.28
CA LEU A 31 58.62 -0.55 3.86
C LEU A 31 57.15 -0.06 3.81
N LEU A 32 56.75 0.80 4.75
CA LEU A 32 55.43 1.44 4.76
C LEU A 32 55.23 2.37 3.56
N PHE A 33 56.28 3.09 3.15
CA PHE A 33 56.25 3.94 1.96
C PHE A 33 56.33 3.13 0.65
N GLU A 34 57.04 2.01 0.61
CA GLU A 34 57.05 1.08 -0.53
C GLU A 34 55.69 0.40 -0.72
N ILE A 35 55.06 -0.08 0.36
CA ILE A 35 53.67 -0.60 0.32
C ILE A 35 52.72 0.51 -0.14
N ARG A 36 52.89 1.74 0.35
CA ARG A 36 52.07 2.89 -0.06
C ARG A 36 52.24 3.27 -1.53
N ASN A 37 53.39 2.96 -2.15
CA ASN A 37 53.64 3.20 -3.57
C ASN A 37 53.06 2.09 -4.46
N ASP A 38 52.91 0.86 -3.95
CA ASP A 38 52.31 -0.29 -4.67
C ASP A 38 50.77 -0.34 -4.57
N VAL A 39 50.18 0.30 -3.55
CA VAL A 39 48.76 0.63 -3.59
C VAL A 39 48.64 1.90 -4.42
N GLY A 40 48.50 1.74 -5.74
CA GLY A 40 48.23 2.86 -6.64
C GLY A 40 47.26 3.83 -5.98
N SER A 41 47.55 5.13 -6.05
CA SER A 41 46.77 6.21 -5.48
C SER A 41 45.37 6.25 -6.11
N SER A 42 44.53 5.26 -5.83
CA SER A 42 43.10 5.35 -6.03
C SER A 42 42.65 6.35 -4.97
N VAL A 43 42.51 7.60 -5.39
CA VAL A 43 41.67 8.54 -4.66
C VAL A 43 40.35 7.79 -4.43
N PRO A 44 39.94 7.53 -3.17
CA PRO A 44 38.69 6.85 -2.92
C PRO A 44 37.61 7.62 -3.67
N GLU A 45 36.90 6.93 -4.57
CA GLU A 45 35.81 7.53 -5.29
C GLU A 45 34.85 8.13 -4.27
N ALA A 46 34.53 9.42 -4.40
CA ALA A 46 33.70 10.10 -3.43
C ALA A 46 32.37 9.32 -3.28
N PRO A 47 31.88 9.11 -2.03
CA PRO A 47 30.65 8.36 -1.84
C PRO A 47 29.51 9.03 -2.59
N SER A 48 28.59 8.23 -3.11
CA SER A 48 27.35 8.77 -3.70
C SER A 48 26.59 9.59 -2.64
N PRO A 49 25.75 10.57 -3.04
CA PRO A 49 25.04 11.42 -2.09
C PRO A 49 24.23 10.62 -1.04
N ASN A 50 23.64 9.51 -1.43
CA ASN A 50 22.87 8.66 -0.52
C ASN A 50 23.76 7.86 0.44
N VAL A 51 24.90 7.35 -0.03
CA VAL A 51 25.89 6.74 0.85
C VAL A 51 26.42 7.76 1.87
N TYR A 52 26.73 8.98 1.41
CA TYR A 52 27.19 10.05 2.28
C TYR A 52 26.17 10.36 3.39
N ARG A 53 24.88 10.51 3.06
CA ARG A 53 23.82 10.76 4.06
C ARG A 53 23.73 9.65 5.12
N VAL A 54 23.86 8.38 4.70
CA VAL A 54 23.86 7.26 5.65
C VAL A 54 25.09 7.30 6.55
N LEU A 55 26.27 7.55 5.98
CA LEU A 55 27.51 7.69 6.75
C LEU A 55 27.43 8.84 7.75
N GLU A 56 26.91 10.00 7.33
CA GLU A 56 26.64 11.14 8.19
C GLU A 56 25.68 10.78 9.33
N LYS A 57 24.56 10.11 9.01
CA LYS A 57 23.60 9.62 10.01
C LYS A 57 24.24 8.65 11.00
N PHE A 58 25.15 7.79 10.53
CA PHE A 58 25.88 6.84 11.36
C PHE A 58 27.11 7.46 12.04
N LYS A 59 27.39 8.76 11.81
CA LYS A 59 28.56 9.49 12.32
C LYS A 59 29.90 8.85 11.94
N ARG A 60 30.02 8.43 10.68
CA ARG A 60 31.19 7.72 10.14
C ARG A 60 31.90 8.51 9.03
N PRO A 61 33.24 8.37 8.90
CA PRO A 61 33.95 9.04 7.82
C PRO A 61 33.60 8.44 6.44
N PRO A 62 33.74 9.21 5.35
CA PRO A 62 33.40 8.82 3.97
C PRO A 62 33.97 7.48 3.48
N SER A 63 35.13 7.06 4.02
CA SER A 63 35.80 5.81 3.65
C SER A 63 35.26 4.56 4.37
N SER A 64 34.31 4.72 5.29
CA SER A 64 33.83 3.61 6.11
C SER A 64 32.80 2.76 5.38
N LEU A 65 32.80 1.45 5.67
CA LEU A 65 31.66 0.61 5.32
C LEU A 65 30.43 0.98 6.17
N LEU A 66 29.26 0.75 5.59
CA LEU A 66 27.94 1.00 6.18
C LEU A 66 27.55 -0.06 7.23
N TYR A 67 28.44 -0.43 8.14
CA TYR A 67 28.04 -1.29 9.26
C TYR A 67 26.99 -0.58 10.11
N ILE A 68 26.02 -1.35 10.56
CA ILE A 68 24.87 -0.86 11.31
C ILE A 68 25.32 -0.63 12.75
N PRO A 69 25.15 0.59 13.30
CA PRO A 69 25.43 0.85 14.72
C PRO A 69 24.51 0.03 15.63
N GLU A 70 25.01 -0.47 16.76
CA GLU A 70 24.21 -1.29 17.70
C GLU A 70 23.04 -0.51 18.30
N ASN A 71 23.25 0.76 18.65
CA ASN A 71 22.26 1.64 19.27
C ASN A 71 21.79 2.74 18.30
N LEU A 72 21.38 2.36 17.08
CA LEU A 72 20.94 3.32 16.07
C LEU A 72 19.54 3.88 16.40
N GLU A 73 19.51 5.15 16.83
CA GLU A 73 18.27 5.90 17.03
C GLU A 73 18.09 7.05 16.01
N PRO A 74 16.86 7.36 15.58
CA PRO A 74 15.64 6.61 15.88
C PRO A 74 15.55 5.31 15.07
N ASN A 75 14.67 4.39 15.47
CA ASN A 75 14.40 3.15 14.72
C ASN A 75 13.90 3.41 13.28
N PRO A 76 13.88 2.39 12.38
CA PRO A 76 13.58 2.59 10.98
C PRO A 76 12.20 3.20 10.70
N PHE A 77 11.16 2.79 11.42
CA PHE A 77 9.81 3.35 11.23
C PHE A 77 9.79 4.82 11.64
N THR A 78 10.28 5.15 12.83
CA THR A 78 10.32 6.52 13.32
C THR A 78 11.11 7.41 12.36
N TYR A 79 12.31 6.99 11.93
CA TYR A 79 13.10 7.77 10.97
C TYR A 79 12.37 7.93 9.62
N TYR A 80 11.75 6.85 9.12
CA TYR A 80 10.97 6.88 7.89
C TYR A 80 9.75 7.80 7.97
N THR A 81 9.18 8.02 9.15
CA THR A 81 8.02 8.91 9.33
C THR A 81 8.39 10.31 9.80
N THR A 82 9.67 10.61 10.04
CA THR A 82 10.12 11.96 10.42
C THR A 82 11.02 12.60 9.37
N GLU A 83 11.78 11.81 8.61
CA GLU A 83 12.85 12.29 7.71
C GLU A 83 12.64 11.91 6.24
N ASN A 84 11.40 11.65 5.81
CA ASN A 84 11.11 11.21 4.45
C ASN A 84 11.05 12.35 3.44
N ALA A 85 12.15 12.56 2.74
CA ALA A 85 12.26 13.62 1.73
C ALA A 85 11.51 13.31 0.42
N ALA A 86 11.25 12.03 0.10
CA ALA A 86 10.52 11.70 -1.13
C ALA A 86 9.02 11.96 -1.03
N ASP A 87 8.46 11.82 0.17
CA ASP A 87 7.02 11.91 0.38
C ASP A 87 6.72 12.66 1.70
N PRO A 88 6.53 14.00 1.64
CA PRO A 88 6.17 14.81 2.80
C PRO A 88 4.89 14.34 3.48
N THR A 89 4.01 13.69 2.73
CA THR A 89 2.74 13.17 3.24
C THR A 89 2.96 12.02 4.23
N ILE A 90 4.08 11.29 4.15
CA ILE A 90 4.45 10.25 5.14
C ILE A 90 4.85 10.89 6.48
N VAL A 91 5.41 12.09 6.44
CA VAL A 91 5.77 12.86 7.64
C VAL A 91 4.52 13.48 8.28
N ALA A 92 3.66 14.08 7.47
CA ALA A 92 2.39 14.65 7.93
C ALA A 92 1.47 13.56 8.52
N PHE A 93 1.40 12.39 7.89
CA PHE A 93 0.59 11.27 8.36
C PHE A 93 1.34 9.93 8.31
N PRO A 94 2.00 9.57 9.44
CA PRO A 94 2.77 8.35 9.60
C PRO A 94 1.99 7.08 9.23
N ARG A 95 2.50 6.35 8.24
CA ARG A 95 1.90 5.11 7.72
C ARG A 95 2.92 4.27 6.96
N LEU A 96 2.58 3.01 6.71
CA LEU A 96 3.27 2.13 5.77
C LEU A 96 2.34 1.72 4.63
N SER A 97 2.92 1.28 3.52
CA SER A 97 2.18 0.52 2.52
C SER A 97 2.40 -0.98 2.70
N VAL A 98 1.53 -1.83 2.16
CA VAL A 98 1.73 -3.29 2.17
C VAL A 98 3.06 -3.66 1.54
N THR A 99 3.46 -2.99 0.45
CA THR A 99 4.79 -3.18 -0.18
C THR A 99 5.94 -2.88 0.79
N LYS A 100 5.77 -1.96 1.75
CA LYS A 100 6.79 -1.68 2.78
C LYS A 100 6.88 -2.76 3.85
N LEU A 101 5.86 -3.62 4.02
CA LEU A 101 5.96 -4.81 4.87
C LEU A 101 6.78 -5.94 4.20
N LEU A 102 6.97 -5.89 2.89
CA LEU A 102 7.73 -6.88 2.12
C LEU A 102 9.23 -6.56 2.12
N SER A 103 9.80 -6.23 3.29
CA SER A 103 11.20 -5.77 3.44
C SER A 103 12.22 -6.73 2.80
N TYR A 104 11.94 -8.02 2.87
CA TYR A 104 12.79 -9.11 2.38
C TYR A 104 12.66 -9.39 0.87
N ALA A 105 11.77 -8.71 0.14
CA ALA A 105 11.50 -9.00 -1.28
C ALA A 105 12.75 -8.86 -2.16
N TRP A 106 13.55 -7.83 -1.89
CA TRP A 106 14.78 -7.53 -2.62
C TRP A 106 16.02 -7.66 -1.74
N CYS A 107 16.28 -6.66 -0.90
CA CYS A 107 17.40 -6.58 0.04
C CYS A 107 16.99 -5.68 1.21
N GLU A 108 16.93 -6.20 2.43
CA GLU A 108 16.55 -5.40 3.60
C GLU A 108 17.62 -4.36 3.95
N LEU A 109 18.90 -4.68 3.73
CA LEU A 109 19.98 -3.70 3.89
C LEU A 109 19.82 -2.49 2.97
N GLU A 110 19.46 -2.70 1.69
CA GLU A 110 19.20 -1.60 0.78
C GLU A 110 18.03 -0.75 1.27
N LEU A 111 16.92 -1.38 1.70
CA LEU A 111 15.78 -0.65 2.26
C LEU A 111 16.18 0.14 3.51
N PHE A 112 16.95 -0.47 4.40
CA PHE A 112 17.44 0.16 5.63
C PHE A 112 18.30 1.39 5.33
N TYR A 113 19.29 1.27 4.44
CA TYR A 113 20.12 2.41 4.05
C TYR A 113 19.31 3.49 3.34
N ARG A 114 18.32 3.12 2.50
CA ARG A 114 17.41 4.10 1.91
C ARG A 114 16.61 4.85 2.96
N ILE A 115 16.13 4.18 4.00
CA ILE A 115 15.43 4.84 5.11
C ILE A 115 16.37 5.88 5.74
N TYR A 116 17.57 5.48 6.14
CA TYR A 116 18.54 6.36 6.81
C TYR A 116 19.27 7.35 5.89
N SER A 117 19.07 7.27 4.57
CA SER A 117 19.45 8.33 3.62
C SER A 117 18.35 9.38 3.45
N GLY A 118 17.27 9.31 4.24
CA GLY A 118 16.11 10.20 4.16
C GLY A 118 15.09 9.79 3.10
N SER A 119 15.09 8.52 2.68
CA SER A 119 14.16 7.95 1.68
C SER A 119 14.06 8.78 0.40
N GLN A 120 15.19 9.17 -0.20
CA GLN A 120 15.22 10.04 -1.38
C GLN A 120 14.37 9.51 -2.55
N LYS A 121 13.82 10.44 -3.34
CA LYS A 121 13.00 10.10 -4.52
C LYS A 121 13.87 9.35 -5.52
N LYS A 122 13.46 8.14 -5.88
CA LYS A 122 14.13 7.33 -6.89
C LYS A 122 13.44 7.52 -8.23
N GLU A 123 14.22 7.59 -9.30
CA GLU A 123 13.67 7.57 -10.65
C GLU A 123 12.91 6.27 -10.90
N VAL A 124 11.74 6.39 -11.51
CA VAL A 124 10.93 5.24 -11.92
C VAL A 124 11.67 4.54 -13.05
N THR A 125 12.05 3.29 -12.83
CA THR A 125 12.72 2.51 -13.86
C THR A 125 11.75 2.24 -15.02
N VAL A 126 12.25 2.15 -16.26
CA VAL A 126 11.44 1.80 -17.45
C VAL A 126 10.54 0.57 -17.21
N ARG A 127 11.04 -0.45 -16.53
CA ARG A 127 10.26 -1.67 -16.22
C ARG A 127 9.11 -1.42 -15.24
N LEU A 128 9.27 -0.50 -14.30
CA LEU A 128 8.21 -0.12 -13.38
C LEU A 128 7.14 0.69 -14.12
N ALA A 129 7.55 1.60 -15.01
CA ALA A 129 6.62 2.35 -15.85
C ALA A 129 5.82 1.43 -16.80
N GLU A 130 6.48 0.52 -17.52
CA GLU A 130 5.81 -0.51 -18.35
C GLU A 130 4.84 -1.37 -17.53
N GLY A 131 5.18 -1.64 -16.27
CA GLY A 131 4.31 -2.36 -15.35
C GLY A 131 3.06 -1.54 -14.99
N SER A 132 3.23 -0.29 -14.58
CA SER A 132 2.12 0.61 -14.25
C SER A 132 1.15 0.78 -15.42
N GLU A 133 1.65 1.06 -16.63
CA GLU A 133 0.81 1.16 -17.83
C GLU A 133 0.03 -0.13 -18.12
N TYR A 134 0.64 -1.29 -17.84
CA TYR A 134 -0.03 -2.58 -18.00
C TYR A 134 -1.20 -2.75 -17.01
N HIS A 135 -1.00 -2.37 -15.74
CA HIS A 135 -2.07 -2.41 -14.73
C HIS A 135 -3.18 -1.41 -15.05
N ASP A 136 -2.84 -0.17 -15.44
CA ASP A 136 -3.82 0.86 -15.83
C ASP A 136 -4.72 0.37 -16.96
N ARG A 137 -4.15 -0.34 -17.95
CA ARG A 137 -4.94 -0.95 -19.02
C ARG A 137 -5.88 -2.04 -18.51
N LEU A 138 -5.39 -2.98 -17.71
CA LEU A 138 -6.24 -4.06 -17.16
C LEU A 138 -7.35 -3.50 -16.27
N GLU A 139 -7.08 -2.42 -15.54
CA GLU A 139 -8.09 -1.72 -14.75
C GLU A 139 -9.16 -1.12 -15.66
N ASN A 140 -8.77 -0.36 -16.70
CA ASN A 140 -9.72 0.27 -17.61
C ASN A 140 -10.54 -0.75 -18.43
N GLU A 141 -10.00 -1.94 -18.71
CA GLU A 141 -10.71 -3.02 -19.41
C GLU A 141 -11.86 -3.60 -18.56
N GLU A 142 -11.72 -3.64 -17.24
CA GLU A 142 -12.75 -4.17 -16.33
C GLU A 142 -13.61 -3.08 -15.69
N HIS A 143 -13.07 -1.88 -15.54
CA HIS A 143 -13.68 -0.76 -14.83
C HIS A 143 -13.53 0.53 -15.63
N GLU A 144 -14.39 0.67 -16.63
CA GLU A 144 -14.38 1.85 -17.49
C GLU A 144 -14.61 3.14 -16.66
N ARG A 145 -13.78 4.15 -16.96
CA ARG A 145 -13.85 5.48 -16.34
C ARG A 145 -14.59 6.42 -17.27
N ALA A 146 -15.42 7.28 -16.71
CA ALA A 146 -16.08 8.34 -17.46
C ALA A 146 -15.02 9.23 -18.15
N ASP A 147 -15.17 9.43 -19.46
CA ASP A 147 -14.30 10.32 -20.23
C ASP A 147 -14.72 11.78 -20.00
N MET A 148 -13.97 12.46 -19.14
CA MET A 148 -14.21 13.86 -18.81
C MET A 148 -13.62 14.84 -19.84
N SER A 149 -12.94 14.36 -20.88
CA SER A 149 -12.18 15.21 -21.82
C SER A 149 -13.07 16.26 -22.50
N SER A 150 -14.32 15.91 -22.83
CA SER A 150 -15.30 16.83 -23.43
C SER A 150 -15.82 17.90 -22.47
N ALA A 151 -15.72 17.66 -21.16
CA ALA A 151 -16.22 18.54 -20.11
C ALA A 151 -15.19 19.56 -19.60
N VAL A 152 -13.89 19.29 -19.76
CA VAL A 152 -12.80 20.10 -19.18
C VAL A 152 -12.91 21.57 -19.56
N ASP A 153 -13.08 21.88 -20.85
CA ASP A 153 -13.14 23.26 -21.34
C ASP A 153 -14.37 24.00 -20.79
N GLN A 154 -15.52 23.33 -20.75
CA GLN A 154 -16.77 23.91 -20.25
C GLN A 154 -16.68 24.18 -18.74
N LEU A 155 -16.19 23.22 -17.95
CA LEU A 155 -15.99 23.37 -16.51
C LEU A 155 -14.98 24.48 -16.21
N THR A 156 -13.92 24.60 -17.01
CA THR A 156 -12.93 25.68 -16.86
C THR A 156 -13.56 27.05 -17.13
N GLN A 157 -14.39 27.17 -18.17
CA GLN A 157 -15.12 28.41 -18.45
C GLN A 157 -16.15 28.75 -17.38
N ILE A 158 -16.81 27.76 -16.79
CA ILE A 158 -17.74 27.95 -15.67
C ILE A 158 -16.98 28.43 -14.44
N ALA A 159 -15.88 27.77 -14.08
CA ALA A 159 -15.03 28.16 -12.96
C ALA A 159 -14.50 29.60 -13.10
N ALA A 160 -14.18 30.03 -14.32
CA ALA A 160 -13.69 31.39 -14.61
C ALA A 160 -14.74 32.51 -14.45
N LYS A 161 -16.04 32.18 -14.31
CA LYS A 161 -17.10 33.17 -14.07
C LYS A 161 -17.17 33.62 -12.60
N HIS A 162 -16.61 32.82 -11.69
CA HIS A 162 -16.62 33.09 -10.26
C HIS A 162 -15.48 34.03 -9.87
N SER A 163 -15.72 34.90 -8.90
CA SER A 163 -14.66 35.69 -8.27
C SER A 163 -13.63 34.78 -7.57
N PRO A 164 -12.40 35.24 -7.32
CA PRO A 164 -11.40 34.45 -6.60
C PRO A 164 -11.88 33.95 -5.23
N GLU A 165 -12.61 34.78 -4.49
CA GLU A 165 -13.17 34.43 -3.19
C GLU A 165 -14.25 33.34 -3.30
N GLU A 166 -15.16 33.46 -4.27
CA GLU A 166 -16.17 32.43 -4.56
C GLU A 166 -15.51 31.12 -4.99
N ALA A 167 -14.54 31.17 -5.91
CA ALA A 167 -13.82 29.98 -6.37
C ALA A 167 -13.11 29.24 -5.23
N MET A 168 -12.51 29.98 -4.29
CA MET A 168 -11.89 29.40 -3.08
C MET A 168 -12.93 28.74 -2.17
N HIS A 169 -14.10 29.35 -2.01
CA HIS A 169 -15.20 28.78 -1.23
C HIS A 169 -15.81 27.53 -1.90
N LEU A 170 -16.13 27.61 -3.19
CA LEU A 170 -16.69 26.50 -3.99
C LEU A 170 -15.71 25.34 -4.14
N GLY A 171 -14.40 25.62 -4.11
CA GLY A 171 -13.31 24.65 -4.14
C GLY A 171 -12.81 24.22 -2.76
N ARG A 172 -13.49 24.58 -1.67
CA ARG A 172 -13.07 24.24 -0.30
C ARG A 172 -12.95 22.75 -0.07
N ASN A 173 -12.11 22.37 0.89
CA ASN A 173 -11.91 20.98 1.33
C ASN A 173 -11.48 20.01 0.21
N GLN A 174 -10.59 20.47 -0.68
CA GLN A 174 -10.06 19.67 -1.79
C GLN A 174 -9.50 18.31 -1.34
N GLY A 175 -8.73 18.24 -0.25
CA GLY A 175 -8.18 16.98 0.26
C GLY A 175 -9.28 15.98 0.68
N SER A 176 -10.38 16.47 1.23
CA SER A 176 -11.58 15.68 1.54
C SER A 176 -12.25 15.16 0.26
N ALA A 177 -12.35 15.99 -0.78
CA ALA A 177 -12.91 15.61 -2.07
C ALA A 177 -12.07 14.55 -2.79
N GLU A 178 -10.75 14.72 -2.83
CA GLU A 178 -9.81 13.75 -3.43
C GLU A 178 -9.86 12.40 -2.72
N TRP A 179 -9.98 12.42 -1.39
CA TRP A 179 -10.14 11.20 -0.61
C TRP A 179 -11.49 10.54 -0.84
N ALA A 180 -12.58 11.31 -0.86
CA ALA A 180 -13.92 10.82 -1.18
C ALA A 180 -14.00 10.21 -2.59
N LYS A 181 -13.32 10.81 -3.58
CA LYS A 181 -13.15 10.26 -4.93
C LYS A 181 -12.52 8.87 -4.87
N SER A 182 -11.43 8.73 -4.13
CA SER A 182 -10.72 7.46 -3.96
C SER A 182 -11.59 6.40 -3.28
N VAL A 183 -12.33 6.76 -2.22
CA VAL A 183 -13.26 5.84 -1.54
C VAL A 183 -14.41 5.42 -2.48
N THR A 184 -14.93 6.35 -3.28
CA THR A 184 -15.98 6.07 -4.27
C THR A 184 -15.50 5.07 -5.30
N GLU A 185 -14.30 5.27 -5.86
CA GLU A 185 -13.76 4.37 -6.86
C GLU A 185 -13.46 3.00 -6.24
N HIS A 186 -12.54 2.96 -5.29
CA HIS A 186 -11.89 1.71 -4.85
C HIS A 186 -12.64 0.94 -3.77
N SER A 187 -13.66 1.53 -3.14
CA SER A 187 -14.47 0.85 -2.13
C SER A 187 -15.91 0.70 -2.61
N ILE A 188 -16.55 1.81 -3.01
CA ILE A 188 -17.97 1.78 -3.38
C ILE A 188 -18.17 1.07 -4.72
N LYS A 189 -17.63 1.60 -5.82
CA LYS A 189 -17.80 1.02 -7.15
C LYS A 189 -17.21 -0.37 -7.27
N ARG A 190 -15.96 -0.57 -6.83
CA ARG A 190 -15.31 -1.90 -6.89
C ARG A 190 -15.98 -2.92 -5.98
N GLY A 191 -16.49 -2.52 -4.82
CA GLY A 191 -17.23 -3.42 -3.93
C GLY A 191 -18.58 -3.86 -4.52
N ILE A 192 -19.32 -2.94 -5.15
CA ILE A 192 -20.54 -3.29 -5.90
C ILE A 192 -20.20 -4.22 -7.07
N SER A 193 -19.16 -3.91 -7.84
CA SER A 193 -18.70 -4.77 -8.94
C SER A 193 -18.36 -6.17 -8.45
N LEU A 194 -17.60 -6.28 -7.35
CA LEU A 194 -17.27 -7.57 -6.72
C LEU A 194 -18.52 -8.36 -6.32
N ALA A 195 -19.55 -7.68 -5.80
CA ALA A 195 -20.79 -8.33 -5.42
C ALA A 195 -21.56 -8.85 -6.64
N GLN A 196 -21.56 -8.10 -7.76
CA GLN A 196 -22.29 -8.41 -8.98
C GLN A 196 -21.61 -9.49 -9.84
N THR A 197 -20.34 -9.29 -10.15
CA THR A 197 -19.57 -10.12 -11.10
C THR A 197 -18.74 -11.19 -10.40
N ARG A 198 -18.70 -11.19 -9.06
CA ARG A 198 -17.84 -12.06 -8.24
C ARG A 198 -16.33 -11.85 -8.51
N HIS A 199 -15.98 -10.72 -9.12
CA HIS A 199 -14.62 -10.35 -9.48
C HIS A 199 -14.47 -8.83 -9.53
N ALA A 200 -13.44 -8.28 -8.90
CA ALA A 200 -13.12 -6.86 -9.06
C ALA A 200 -11.64 -6.59 -8.90
N ARG A 201 -11.19 -5.52 -9.55
CA ARG A 201 -9.82 -5.02 -9.44
C ARG A 201 -9.70 -3.82 -8.54
N GLU A 202 -8.48 -3.58 -8.08
CA GLU A 202 -8.09 -2.34 -7.40
C GLU A 202 -8.96 -1.98 -6.19
N ILE A 203 -9.20 -2.94 -5.29
CA ILE A 203 -9.94 -2.70 -4.04
C ILE A 203 -9.01 -2.09 -3.00
N ASP A 204 -9.35 -0.91 -2.46
CA ASP A 204 -8.58 -0.30 -1.37
C ASP A 204 -8.77 -1.11 -0.08
N VAL A 205 -7.65 -1.48 0.53
CA VAL A 205 -7.61 -2.23 1.78
C VAL A 205 -6.66 -1.55 2.75
N HIS A 206 -7.05 -1.49 4.01
CA HIS A 206 -6.16 -1.01 5.06
C HIS A 206 -6.37 -1.73 6.38
N SER A 207 -5.37 -1.65 7.24
CA SER A 207 -5.42 -2.16 8.60
C SER A 207 -4.53 -1.32 9.50
N PHE A 208 -4.83 -1.33 10.78
CA PHE A 208 -3.95 -0.80 11.81
C PHE A 208 -3.16 -1.95 12.39
N ILE A 209 -1.83 -1.85 12.43
CA ILE A 209 -0.95 -2.89 12.95
C ILE A 209 -0.40 -2.42 14.29
N ASP A 210 -0.69 -3.16 15.34
CA ASP A 210 -0.08 -2.93 16.64
C ASP A 210 1.36 -3.44 16.63
N PHE A 211 2.31 -2.52 16.82
CA PHE A 211 3.73 -2.82 16.83
C PHE A 211 4.19 -3.48 18.13
N GLU A 212 3.41 -3.43 19.20
CA GLU A 212 3.71 -4.15 20.45
C GLU A 212 3.38 -5.63 20.30
N THR A 213 2.20 -5.94 19.74
CA THR A 213 1.72 -7.32 19.59
C THR A 213 2.09 -7.97 18.26
N ASN A 214 2.56 -7.20 17.27
CA ASN A 214 2.82 -7.66 15.89
C ASN A 214 1.56 -8.24 15.22
N ARG A 215 0.40 -7.66 15.51
CA ARG A 215 -0.91 -8.13 15.02
C ARG A 215 -1.75 -6.98 14.45
N PRO A 216 -2.68 -7.27 13.53
CA PRO A 216 -3.74 -6.33 13.20
C PRO A 216 -4.57 -6.00 14.44
N VAL A 217 -4.93 -4.73 14.59
CA VAL A 217 -5.89 -4.27 15.58
C VAL A 217 -7.27 -4.81 15.20
N GLU A 218 -7.93 -5.48 16.15
CA GLU A 218 -9.28 -6.06 15.94
C GLU A 218 -10.37 -5.35 16.76
N ARG A 219 -10.00 -4.41 17.65
CA ARG A 219 -10.92 -3.65 18.50
C ARG A 219 -10.95 -2.19 18.10
N ILE A 220 -12.14 -1.60 18.09
CA ILE A 220 -12.36 -0.18 17.73
C ILE A 220 -11.56 0.72 18.66
N GLU A 221 -11.60 0.45 19.97
CA GLU A 221 -10.92 1.27 20.98
C GLU A 221 -9.40 1.33 20.78
N ASP A 222 -8.80 0.35 20.08
CA ASP A 222 -7.35 0.24 19.91
C ASP A 222 -6.86 0.75 18.55
N LEU A 223 -7.76 1.20 17.65
CA LEU A 223 -7.40 1.69 16.30
C LEU A 223 -6.36 2.82 16.36
N HIS A 224 -6.48 3.70 17.36
CA HIS A 224 -5.57 4.83 17.58
C HIS A 224 -4.13 4.39 17.93
N LYS A 225 -3.93 3.18 18.45
CA LYS A 225 -2.61 2.67 18.86
C LYS A 225 -1.83 2.05 17.70
N GLY A 226 -2.53 1.49 16.71
CA GLY A 226 -1.88 0.80 15.61
C GLY A 226 -1.24 1.74 14.58
N VAL A 227 -0.26 1.25 13.84
CA VAL A 227 0.30 1.90 12.66
C VAL A 227 -0.58 1.61 11.45
N LEU A 228 -1.03 2.66 10.75
CA LEU A 228 -1.82 2.51 9.54
C LEU A 228 -0.97 1.86 8.44
N VAL A 229 -1.46 0.74 7.90
CA VAL A 229 -0.89 0.08 6.73
C VAL A 229 -1.95 0.02 5.63
N ARG A 230 -1.59 0.50 4.44
CA ARG A 230 -2.48 0.58 3.28
C ARG A 230 -2.00 -0.21 2.08
N GLY A 231 -2.92 -0.63 1.24
CA GLY A 231 -2.60 -0.99 -0.12
C GLY A 231 -3.85 -1.17 -0.97
N ILE A 232 -3.63 -1.52 -2.21
CA ILE A 232 -4.69 -1.78 -3.16
C ILE A 232 -4.54 -3.25 -3.58
N ALA A 233 -5.59 -4.03 -3.39
CA ALA A 233 -5.64 -5.41 -3.81
C ALA A 233 -5.96 -5.45 -5.31
N ASP A 234 -4.99 -5.92 -6.12
CA ASP A 234 -5.12 -5.92 -7.58
C ASP A 234 -6.37 -6.64 -8.05
N ILE A 235 -6.67 -7.82 -7.50
CA ILE A 235 -7.86 -8.62 -7.82
C ILE A 235 -8.42 -9.24 -6.54
N VAL A 236 -9.73 -9.09 -6.34
CA VAL A 236 -10.51 -9.83 -5.35
C VAL A 236 -11.61 -10.59 -6.09
N GLN A 237 -11.76 -11.88 -5.80
CA GLN A 237 -12.74 -12.72 -6.49
C GLN A 237 -13.27 -13.86 -5.61
N PHE A 238 -14.33 -14.52 -6.07
CA PHE A 238 -14.88 -15.70 -5.41
C PHE A 238 -14.21 -16.98 -5.93
N GLU A 239 -13.88 -17.89 -5.02
CA GLU A 239 -13.30 -19.21 -5.29
C GLU A 239 -14.24 -20.29 -4.78
N ARG A 240 -14.71 -21.19 -5.66
CA ARG A 240 -15.66 -22.24 -5.27
C ARG A 240 -15.04 -23.25 -4.29
N LYS A 241 -15.68 -23.47 -3.14
CA LYS A 241 -15.34 -24.53 -2.19
C LYS A 241 -15.58 -25.87 -2.88
N GLY A 242 -14.55 -26.72 -2.95
CA GLY A 242 -14.66 -28.05 -3.57
C GLY A 242 -13.97 -28.23 -4.92
N ARG A 243 -13.41 -27.18 -5.54
CA ARG A 243 -12.39 -27.35 -6.61
C ARG A 243 -10.99 -27.55 -6.00
N GLY A 244 -10.87 -28.59 -5.16
CA GLY A 244 -9.58 -29.18 -4.80
C GLY A 244 -9.23 -29.18 -3.32
N GLU A 245 -9.49 -30.32 -2.67
CA GLU A 245 -8.40 -31.01 -1.96
C GLU A 245 -7.27 -31.32 -2.97
N ARG A 246 -6.61 -30.30 -3.51
CA ARG A 246 -5.38 -30.49 -4.29
C ARG A 246 -4.27 -30.60 -3.26
N LYS A 247 -3.84 -31.85 -3.05
CA LYS A 247 -2.62 -32.24 -2.35
C LYS A 247 -1.51 -31.21 -2.60
N ASN A 248 -0.88 -30.79 -1.50
CA ASN A 248 0.40 -30.12 -1.23
C ASN A 248 1.51 -29.95 -2.31
N ASP A 249 1.25 -30.04 -3.60
CA ASP A 249 2.26 -29.86 -4.63
C ASP A 249 2.16 -28.48 -5.26
N THR A 250 3.28 -27.76 -5.18
CA THR A 250 3.62 -26.53 -5.89
C THR A 250 3.65 -26.76 -7.40
N HIS A 251 2.53 -27.11 -8.00
CA HIS A 251 2.42 -27.18 -9.45
C HIS A 251 1.98 -25.82 -10.01
N THR A 252 2.68 -25.40 -11.07
CA THR A 252 2.22 -24.46 -12.09
C THR A 252 0.83 -24.91 -12.53
N ALA A 253 -0.21 -24.36 -11.92
CA ALA A 253 -1.55 -24.56 -12.40
C ALA A 253 -1.67 -23.78 -13.71
N GLU A 254 -2.05 -24.45 -14.79
CA GLU A 254 -2.79 -23.77 -15.84
C GLU A 254 -3.90 -22.98 -15.16
N LEU A 255 -4.11 -21.73 -15.57
CA LEU A 255 -5.14 -20.84 -15.06
C LEU A 255 -6.38 -21.71 -14.78
N PRO A 256 -6.88 -21.77 -13.52
CA PRO A 256 -8.18 -22.40 -13.33
C PRO A 256 -9.09 -21.70 -14.32
N ASP A 257 -9.70 -22.47 -15.21
CA ASP A 257 -10.62 -22.00 -16.23
C ASP A 257 -11.52 -20.95 -15.57
N VAL A 258 -11.22 -19.67 -15.84
CA VAL A 258 -11.88 -18.51 -15.20
C VAL A 258 -13.33 -18.42 -15.69
N THR A 259 -13.73 -19.33 -16.58
CA THR A 259 -15.08 -19.49 -17.10
C THR A 259 -15.76 -20.75 -16.59
N ALA A 260 -15.66 -21.04 -15.28
CA ALA A 260 -16.89 -21.55 -14.67
C ALA A 260 -17.88 -20.39 -14.82
N GLU A 261 -18.93 -20.55 -15.64
CA GLU A 261 -20.06 -19.61 -15.71
C GLU A 261 -20.53 -19.38 -14.26
N ILE A 262 -19.98 -18.35 -13.62
CA ILE A 262 -20.48 -17.82 -12.38
C ILE A 262 -21.61 -16.94 -12.87
N ASP A 263 -22.85 -17.35 -12.58
CA ASP A 263 -24.03 -16.59 -12.95
C ASP A 263 -23.82 -15.13 -12.53
N GLU A 264 -23.55 -14.26 -13.50
CA GLU A 264 -23.46 -12.83 -13.25
C GLU A 264 -24.78 -12.40 -12.63
N ILE A 265 -24.69 -11.74 -11.49
CA ILE A 265 -25.88 -11.19 -10.87
C ILE A 265 -26.25 -9.95 -11.69
N SER A 266 -27.08 -10.16 -12.72
CA SER A 266 -27.65 -9.10 -13.55
C SER A 266 -28.72 -8.34 -12.76
N LEU A 267 -28.26 -7.67 -11.70
CA LEU A 267 -28.98 -6.67 -10.93
C LEU A 267 -28.24 -5.38 -11.26
N MET A 268 -28.62 -4.61 -12.29
CA MET A 268 -29.33 -3.36 -12.01
C MET A 268 -29.51 -2.52 -13.29
N ALA A 269 -30.41 -1.54 -13.15
CA ALA A 269 -30.53 -0.39 -14.02
C ALA A 269 -29.17 0.35 -14.19
N PRO A 270 -29.01 1.14 -15.27
CA PRO A 270 -27.77 1.89 -15.54
C PRO A 270 -27.34 2.82 -14.39
N ILE A 271 -28.28 3.29 -13.56
CA ILE A 271 -28.00 4.14 -12.39
C ILE A 271 -28.42 3.39 -11.12
N TRP A 272 -27.54 3.39 -10.13
CA TRP A 272 -27.67 2.57 -8.94
C TRP A 272 -28.43 3.30 -7.85
N ASP A 273 -29.48 2.64 -7.35
CA ASP A 273 -30.06 2.98 -6.06
C ASP A 273 -29.35 2.17 -4.97
N LEU A 274 -28.26 2.71 -4.41
CA LEU A 274 -27.44 2.01 -3.41
C LEU A 274 -28.23 1.60 -2.15
N ASN A 275 -29.25 2.38 -1.75
CA ASN A 275 -30.05 2.07 -0.57
C ASN A 275 -30.80 0.73 -0.73
N LYS A 276 -31.26 0.45 -1.96
CA LYS A 276 -31.92 -0.80 -2.32
C LYS A 276 -30.92 -1.88 -2.72
N ALA A 277 -30.00 -1.53 -3.63
CA ALA A 277 -29.06 -2.46 -4.25
C ALA A 277 -28.15 -3.15 -3.23
N ILE A 278 -27.67 -2.44 -2.20
CA ILE A 278 -26.79 -3.05 -1.16
C ILE A 278 -27.51 -4.20 -0.46
N SER A 279 -28.79 -4.01 -0.08
CA SER A 279 -29.56 -5.03 0.62
C SER A 279 -29.83 -6.25 -0.27
N GLU A 280 -30.20 -6.03 -1.54
CA GLU A 280 -30.46 -7.09 -2.51
C GLU A 280 -29.19 -7.87 -2.86
N LEU A 281 -28.08 -7.17 -3.11
CA LEU A 281 -26.78 -7.79 -3.36
C LEU A 281 -26.29 -8.57 -2.15
N LYS A 282 -26.47 -8.05 -0.94
CA LYS A 282 -26.15 -8.79 0.28
C LYS A 282 -26.94 -10.08 0.37
N GLU A 283 -28.25 -10.03 0.18
CA GLU A 283 -29.07 -11.25 0.21
C GLU A 283 -28.60 -12.27 -0.83
N GLU A 284 -28.36 -11.85 -2.06
CA GLU A 284 -27.95 -12.73 -3.15
C GLU A 284 -26.54 -13.31 -2.95
N VAL A 285 -25.56 -12.49 -2.61
CA VAL A 285 -24.19 -12.93 -2.31
C VAL A 285 -24.22 -13.94 -1.16
N GLN A 286 -25.00 -13.69 -0.12
CA GLN A 286 -25.05 -14.56 1.07
C GLN A 286 -25.67 -15.94 0.80
N LYS A 287 -26.57 -16.09 -0.18
CA LYS A 287 -27.13 -17.42 -0.57
C LYS A 287 -26.04 -18.43 -0.95
N SER A 288 -24.95 -17.95 -1.51
CA SER A 288 -23.83 -18.77 -1.98
C SER A 288 -22.63 -18.79 -1.03
N ARG A 289 -22.79 -18.26 0.20
CA ARG A 289 -21.68 -18.14 1.17
C ARG A 289 -21.02 -19.48 1.49
N ASP A 290 -21.80 -20.54 1.57
CA ASP A 290 -21.28 -21.88 1.87
C ASP A 290 -20.56 -22.50 0.67
N ASP A 291 -20.78 -22.00 -0.54
CA ASP A 291 -20.20 -22.51 -1.78
C ASP A 291 -18.91 -21.82 -2.20
N TYR A 292 -18.59 -20.64 -1.64
CA TYR A 292 -17.43 -19.85 -2.07
C TYR A 292 -16.55 -19.31 -0.93
N TYR A 293 -15.25 -19.25 -1.18
CA TYR A 293 -14.26 -18.45 -0.45
C TYR A 293 -13.99 -17.14 -1.18
N ILE A 294 -13.42 -16.15 -0.49
CA ILE A 294 -12.78 -15.00 -1.13
C ILE A 294 -11.32 -15.36 -1.40
N GLN A 295 -10.86 -15.08 -2.62
CA GLN A 295 -9.47 -15.22 -3.05
C GLN A 295 -8.95 -13.87 -3.53
N VAL A 296 -7.84 -13.41 -2.94
CA VAL A 296 -7.10 -12.26 -3.47
C VAL A 296 -6.00 -12.74 -4.40
N ARG A 297 -5.88 -12.06 -5.54
CA ARG A 297 -4.80 -12.27 -6.50
C ARG A 297 -4.02 -10.98 -6.74
N ASP A 298 -2.75 -11.13 -7.04
CA ASP A 298 -1.86 -10.04 -7.42
C ASP A 298 -1.26 -10.31 -8.81
N VAL A 299 -1.15 -9.28 -9.63
CA VAL A 299 -0.58 -9.37 -10.97
C VAL A 299 0.84 -8.83 -10.95
N LYS A 300 1.81 -9.69 -11.30
CA LYS A 300 3.22 -9.30 -11.43
C LYS A 300 3.66 -9.28 -12.88
N THR A 301 4.11 -8.11 -13.33
CA THR A 301 4.68 -7.92 -14.66
C THR A 301 6.16 -8.30 -14.71
N ARG A 302 6.57 -8.90 -15.82
CA ARG A 302 7.92 -9.44 -16.05
C ARG A 302 8.40 -9.10 -17.45
N GLY A 303 9.67 -8.70 -17.57
CA GLY A 303 10.32 -8.50 -18.87
C GLY A 303 10.86 -9.79 -19.51
N VAL A 304 10.70 -10.94 -18.85
CA VAL A 304 11.10 -12.27 -19.36
C VAL A 304 9.93 -13.23 -19.26
N LYS A 305 9.79 -14.14 -20.23
CA LYS A 305 8.72 -15.15 -20.31
C LYS A 305 8.98 -16.36 -19.40
N SER A 306 9.37 -16.11 -18.16
CA SER A 306 9.61 -17.16 -17.18
C SER A 306 9.31 -16.68 -15.77
N LEU A 307 8.75 -17.58 -14.95
CA LEU A 307 8.47 -17.33 -13.54
C LEU A 307 9.73 -16.91 -12.76
N PRO A 308 9.58 -16.13 -11.66
CA PRO A 308 10.69 -15.83 -10.77
C PRO A 308 11.33 -17.11 -10.24
N LYS A 309 12.67 -17.17 -10.29
CA LYS A 309 13.45 -18.28 -9.71
C LYS A 309 13.78 -18.03 -8.24
N GLN A 310 13.85 -16.76 -7.83
CA GLN A 310 14.23 -16.35 -6.48
C GLN A 310 13.09 -16.60 -5.51
N GLU A 311 13.36 -17.34 -4.44
CA GLU A 311 12.39 -17.65 -3.39
C GLU A 311 11.91 -16.38 -2.68
N SER A 312 12.78 -15.39 -2.45
CA SER A 312 12.41 -14.13 -1.81
C SER A 312 11.33 -13.37 -2.58
N GLN A 313 11.39 -13.39 -3.92
CA GLN A 313 10.42 -12.71 -4.79
C GLN A 313 9.07 -13.43 -4.78
N LEU A 314 9.09 -14.78 -4.81
CA LEU A 314 7.90 -15.59 -4.75
C LEU A 314 7.20 -15.45 -3.39
N LYS A 315 7.98 -15.50 -2.29
CA LYS A 315 7.48 -15.31 -0.93
C LYS A 315 6.89 -13.91 -0.74
N ALA A 316 7.54 -12.87 -1.25
CA ALA A 316 7.04 -11.50 -1.16
C ALA A 316 5.70 -11.32 -1.86
N ALA A 317 5.56 -11.84 -3.09
CA ALA A 317 4.29 -11.78 -3.81
C ALA A 317 3.20 -12.57 -3.07
N LYS A 318 3.52 -13.75 -2.53
CA LYS A 318 2.59 -14.52 -1.69
C LYS A 318 2.13 -13.73 -0.46
N ASP A 319 3.07 -13.23 0.33
CA ASP A 319 2.75 -12.54 1.58
C ASP A 319 1.99 -11.22 1.32
N GLN A 320 2.24 -10.55 0.18
CA GLN A 320 1.46 -9.40 -0.27
C GLN A 320 -0.03 -9.74 -0.38
N CYS A 321 -0.37 -10.81 -1.12
CA CYS A 321 -1.76 -11.25 -1.24
C CYS A 321 -2.33 -11.68 0.12
N MET A 322 -1.52 -12.29 1.00
CA MET A 322 -1.97 -12.64 2.35
C MET A 322 -2.32 -11.39 3.17
N TYR A 323 -1.54 -10.31 3.09
CA TYR A 323 -1.86 -9.05 3.76
C TYR A 323 -3.15 -8.44 3.22
N TYR A 324 -3.28 -8.34 1.89
CA TYR A 324 -4.50 -7.84 1.26
C TYR A 324 -5.73 -8.66 1.68
N THR A 325 -5.63 -9.99 1.66
CA THR A 325 -6.70 -10.88 2.13
C THR A 325 -7.05 -10.61 3.59
N ARG A 326 -6.04 -10.52 4.46
CA ARG A 326 -6.25 -10.27 5.89
C ARG A 326 -6.92 -8.92 6.14
N PHE A 327 -6.55 -7.89 5.38
CA PHE A 327 -7.09 -6.53 5.53
C PHE A 327 -8.52 -6.44 4.99
N PHE A 328 -8.76 -6.99 3.79
CA PHE A 328 -10.10 -7.07 3.20
C PHE A 328 -11.07 -7.79 4.15
N LEU A 329 -10.73 -9.02 4.58
CA LEU A 329 -11.56 -9.76 5.52
C LEU A 329 -11.75 -9.03 6.86
N GLY A 330 -10.79 -8.19 7.27
CA GLY A 330 -10.92 -7.31 8.42
C GLY A 330 -12.13 -6.38 8.32
N PHE A 331 -12.37 -5.77 7.15
CA PHE A 331 -13.53 -4.90 6.93
C PHE A 331 -14.86 -5.64 6.84
N THR A 332 -14.83 -6.88 6.36
CA THR A 332 -16.08 -7.61 6.15
C THR A 332 -16.72 -8.11 7.46
N LYS A 333 -15.94 -8.18 8.56
CA LYS A 333 -16.40 -8.81 9.81
C LYS A 333 -17.45 -8.02 10.56
N ASP A 334 -17.25 -6.70 10.66
CA ASP A 334 -18.10 -5.82 11.46
C ASP A 334 -18.17 -4.45 10.76
N ILE A 335 -19.38 -4.10 10.32
CA ILE A 335 -19.67 -2.82 9.68
C ILE A 335 -19.27 -1.63 10.56
N ARG A 336 -19.41 -1.74 11.89
CA ARG A 336 -19.03 -0.68 12.82
C ARG A 336 -17.51 -0.54 12.86
N PHE A 337 -16.78 -1.66 12.99
CA PHE A 337 -15.33 -1.62 12.94
C PHE A 337 -14.83 -0.97 11.65
N THR A 338 -15.41 -1.30 10.50
CA THR A 338 -15.05 -0.72 9.19
C THR A 338 -15.26 0.78 9.15
N TYR A 339 -16.42 1.25 9.61
CA TYR A 339 -16.73 2.67 9.68
C TYR A 339 -15.72 3.44 10.56
N GLU A 340 -15.42 2.88 11.73
CA GLU A 340 -14.45 3.44 12.67
C GLU A 340 -13.01 3.41 12.12
N SER A 341 -12.68 2.37 11.34
CA SER A 341 -11.39 2.23 10.65
C SER A 341 -11.20 3.35 9.63
N TYR A 342 -12.20 3.60 8.78
CA TYR A 342 -12.18 4.74 7.85
C TYR A 342 -12.14 6.07 8.59
N ARG A 343 -12.87 6.24 9.70
CA ARG A 343 -12.84 7.47 10.49
C ARG A 343 -11.46 7.73 11.10
N GLU A 344 -10.80 6.73 11.67
CA GLU A 344 -9.43 6.87 12.18
C GLU A 344 -8.44 7.16 11.03
N SER A 345 -8.64 6.52 9.88
CA SER A 345 -7.87 6.78 8.65
C SER A 345 -8.01 8.24 8.18
N ALA A 346 -9.23 8.79 8.21
CA ALA A 346 -9.51 10.20 7.90
C ALA A 346 -8.85 11.14 8.91
N ARG A 347 -9.04 10.88 10.21
CA ARG A 347 -8.48 11.68 11.31
C ARG A 347 -6.97 11.82 11.17
N ARG A 348 -6.25 10.75 10.83
CA ARG A 348 -4.79 10.78 10.63
C ARG A 348 -4.34 11.59 9.43
N ARG A 349 -5.22 11.79 8.44
CA ARG A 349 -4.96 12.65 7.27
C ARG A 349 -5.42 14.08 7.47
N GLU A 350 -5.87 14.43 8.68
CA GLU A 350 -6.47 15.73 8.97
C GLU A 350 -7.70 16.01 8.09
N ILE A 351 -8.40 14.95 7.68
CA ILE A 351 -9.68 15.05 6.98
C ILE A 351 -10.78 15.12 8.03
N ASP A 352 -11.43 16.28 8.10
CA ASP A 352 -12.70 16.42 8.80
C ASP A 352 -13.79 15.75 7.96
N ILE A 353 -14.40 14.71 8.54
CA ILE A 353 -15.44 13.93 7.87
C ILE A 353 -16.81 14.62 7.87
N ASP A 354 -16.97 15.66 8.69
CA ASP A 354 -18.20 16.46 8.80
C ASP A 354 -18.13 17.76 8.02
N ALA A 355 -16.93 18.13 7.56
CA ALA A 355 -16.76 19.30 6.72
C ALA A 355 -17.38 19.10 5.33
N GLU A 356 -18.09 20.13 4.87
CA GLU A 356 -18.74 20.16 3.56
C GLU A 356 -17.70 20.11 2.43
N ILE A 357 -17.85 19.16 1.50
CA ILE A 357 -17.08 19.17 0.25
C ILE A 357 -17.62 20.30 -0.62
N GLY A 358 -16.75 21.19 -1.10
CA GLY A 358 -17.17 22.32 -1.94
C GLY A 358 -17.97 21.90 -3.18
N GLU A 359 -18.92 22.72 -3.59
CA GLU A 359 -19.91 22.44 -4.63
C GLU A 359 -19.23 22.16 -5.98
N ALA A 360 -18.10 22.81 -6.27
CA ALA A 360 -17.32 22.53 -7.48
C ALA A 360 -16.80 21.08 -7.48
N HIS A 361 -16.29 20.60 -6.35
CA HIS A 361 -15.83 19.22 -6.20
C HIS A 361 -17.00 18.23 -6.19
N ALA A 362 -18.12 18.58 -5.56
CA ALA A 362 -19.33 17.77 -5.55
C ALA A 362 -19.88 17.55 -6.97
N VAL A 363 -19.88 18.59 -7.80
CA VAL A 363 -20.26 18.52 -9.23
C VAL A 363 -19.31 17.62 -10.00
N ILE A 364 -17.99 17.80 -9.86
CA ILE A 364 -17.01 16.98 -10.58
C ILE A 364 -17.15 15.51 -10.18
N LEU A 365 -17.27 15.20 -8.88
CA LEU A 365 -17.51 13.84 -8.39
C LEU A 365 -18.77 13.22 -9.00
N LEU A 366 -19.87 13.98 -9.03
CA LEU A 366 -21.13 13.51 -9.59
C LEU A 366 -21.04 13.26 -11.10
N LEU A 367 -20.36 14.13 -11.85
CA LEU A 367 -20.14 13.92 -13.28
C LEU A 367 -19.28 12.69 -13.55
N GLU A 368 -18.24 12.46 -12.76
CA GLU A 368 -17.32 11.33 -12.94
C GLU A 368 -17.90 9.97 -12.53
N LYS A 369 -18.88 9.96 -11.63
CA LYS A 369 -19.42 8.76 -10.96
C LYS A 369 -20.95 8.79 -10.91
N PHE A 370 -21.58 9.27 -11.98
CA PHE A 370 -23.02 9.54 -11.98
C PHE A 370 -23.84 8.28 -11.69
N GLU A 371 -23.42 7.13 -12.23
CA GLU A 371 -24.08 5.84 -12.03
C GLU A 371 -24.18 5.46 -10.55
N ALA A 372 -23.18 5.81 -9.73
CA ALA A 372 -23.09 5.40 -8.34
C ALA A 372 -23.62 6.46 -7.36
N LEU A 373 -23.52 7.75 -7.71
CA LEU A 373 -23.75 8.85 -6.77
C LEU A 373 -25.10 9.57 -6.94
N ALA A 374 -25.70 9.57 -8.13
CA ALA A 374 -26.82 10.46 -8.43
C ALA A 374 -28.02 10.29 -7.50
N MET A 375 -28.43 9.05 -7.21
CA MET A 375 -29.59 8.81 -6.35
C MET A 375 -29.33 9.18 -4.89
N ASP A 376 -28.10 9.00 -4.40
CA ASP A 376 -27.74 9.36 -3.04
C ASP A 376 -27.54 10.86 -2.87
N TYR A 377 -27.04 11.56 -3.89
CA TYR A 377 -27.05 13.03 -3.91
C TYR A 377 -28.47 13.57 -3.79
N VAL A 378 -29.43 12.99 -4.52
CA VAL A 378 -30.86 13.36 -4.42
C VAL A 378 -31.39 13.12 -3.00
N ARG A 379 -31.01 12.00 -2.36
CA ARG A 379 -31.39 11.71 -0.96
C ARG A 379 -30.83 12.72 0.02
N LEU A 380 -29.53 13.02 -0.08
CA LEU A 380 -28.87 14.00 0.78
C LEU A 380 -29.50 15.39 0.63
N ALA A 381 -29.74 15.82 -0.61
CA ALA A 381 -30.42 17.09 -0.89
C ALA A 381 -31.82 17.16 -0.25
N GLN A 382 -32.57 16.05 -0.29
CA GLN A 382 -33.91 15.93 0.33
C GLN A 382 -33.87 15.65 1.84
N GLY A 383 -32.70 15.35 2.40
CA GLY A 383 -32.49 14.93 3.78
C GLY A 383 -33.15 13.60 4.13
N GLN A 384 -33.09 12.65 3.20
CA GLN A 384 -33.52 11.27 3.41
C GLN A 384 -32.38 10.44 4.01
N PRO A 385 -32.69 9.44 4.85
CA PRO A 385 -31.68 8.58 5.47
C PRO A 385 -31.03 7.63 4.46
N LEU A 386 -29.79 7.24 4.73
CA LEU A 386 -29.05 6.25 3.95
C LEU A 386 -29.25 4.80 4.43
N GLY A 387 -29.96 4.63 5.55
CA GLY A 387 -30.13 3.33 6.20
C GLY A 387 -28.89 2.92 7.00
N PHE A 388 -28.15 3.89 7.54
CA PHE A 388 -26.97 3.64 8.37
C PHE A 388 -26.97 4.55 9.59
N THR A 389 -27.31 3.99 10.75
CA THR A 389 -27.55 4.73 12.00
C THR A 389 -26.39 5.67 12.38
N SER A 390 -25.13 5.21 12.28
CA SER A 390 -23.96 6.02 12.63
C SER A 390 -23.68 7.19 11.68
N HIS A 391 -24.41 7.27 10.56
CA HIS A 391 -24.46 8.42 9.69
C HIS A 391 -25.75 9.22 9.95
N ASP A 392 -26.91 8.56 9.86
CA ASP A 392 -28.22 9.21 9.80
C ASP A 392 -28.55 9.99 11.08
N GLU A 393 -28.23 9.45 12.27
CA GLU A 393 -28.45 10.15 13.54
C GLU A 393 -27.60 11.43 13.63
N ILE A 394 -26.33 11.35 13.23
CA ILE A 394 -25.39 12.46 13.31
C ILE A 394 -25.74 13.54 12.29
N MET A 395 -26.09 13.17 11.05
CA MET A 395 -26.55 14.15 10.07
C MET A 395 -27.88 14.78 10.49
N SER A 396 -28.78 14.03 11.13
CA SER A 396 -29.98 14.63 11.69
C SER A 396 -29.65 15.64 12.78
N GLU A 397 -28.77 15.31 13.72
CA GLU A 397 -28.37 16.18 14.84
C GLU A 397 -27.64 17.45 14.38
N ILE A 398 -26.66 17.33 13.47
CA ILE A 398 -25.87 18.48 12.98
C ILE A 398 -26.76 19.48 12.22
N TYR A 399 -27.79 18.99 11.53
CA TYR A 399 -28.60 19.79 10.61
C TYR A 399 -30.08 19.94 11.05
N GLU A 400 -30.42 19.61 12.31
CA GLU A 400 -31.78 19.70 12.86
C GLU A 400 -32.31 21.15 12.84
N ASP A 401 -31.46 22.10 13.23
CA ASP A 401 -31.80 23.52 13.43
C ASP A 401 -31.38 24.44 12.26
N ARG A 402 -30.98 23.91 11.10
CA ARG A 402 -30.72 24.78 9.93
C ARG A 402 -32.06 25.28 9.37
N ASP A 403 -32.43 26.51 9.75
CA ASP A 403 -33.53 27.27 9.14
C ASP A 403 -33.50 27.14 7.61
N GLU A 404 -34.67 27.06 6.97
CA GLU A 404 -34.76 26.92 5.49
C GLU A 404 -34.02 28.04 4.74
N GLY A 405 -33.82 29.22 5.36
CA GLY A 405 -33.06 30.34 4.82
C GLY A 405 -31.54 30.32 5.10
N ASN A 406 -31.03 29.35 5.87
CA ASN A 406 -29.62 29.23 6.26
C ASN A 406 -28.92 28.01 5.61
N LYS A 407 -29.54 27.45 4.56
CA LYS A 407 -28.97 26.37 3.76
C LYS A 407 -28.27 26.98 2.54
N ASP A 408 -26.98 27.18 2.64
CA ASP A 408 -26.15 27.78 1.57
C ASP A 408 -25.51 26.73 0.63
N TYR A 409 -25.85 25.45 0.81
CA TYR A 409 -25.27 24.37 0.00
C TYR A 409 -26.20 23.98 -1.15
N ASP A 410 -25.82 24.37 -2.37
CA ASP A 410 -26.59 24.14 -3.60
C ASP A 410 -25.62 24.07 -4.80
N LEU A 411 -25.78 23.09 -5.71
CA LEU A 411 -24.93 22.99 -6.90
C LEU A 411 -25.09 24.19 -7.85
N SER A 412 -26.22 24.92 -7.77
CA SER A 412 -26.46 26.15 -8.53
C SER A 412 -25.46 27.27 -8.19
N ASN A 413 -24.80 27.19 -7.02
CA ASN A 413 -23.72 28.09 -6.64
C ASN A 413 -22.47 27.93 -7.52
N PHE A 414 -22.29 26.77 -8.17
CA PHE A 414 -21.15 26.53 -9.08
C PHE A 414 -21.59 26.49 -10.55
N ILE A 415 -22.64 25.73 -10.88
CA ILE A 415 -23.07 25.42 -12.24
C ILE A 415 -24.60 25.46 -12.37
N SER A 416 -25.10 25.98 -13.50
CA SER A 416 -26.54 25.96 -13.76
C SER A 416 -27.05 24.53 -14.05
N GLU A 417 -28.31 24.23 -13.70
CA GLU A 417 -28.93 22.93 -14.02
C GLU A 417 -28.85 22.60 -15.51
N LYS A 418 -29.01 23.61 -16.36
CA LYS A 418 -28.92 23.46 -17.81
C LYS A 418 -27.52 23.04 -18.25
N ASP A 419 -26.49 23.77 -17.81
CA ASP A 419 -25.10 23.50 -18.19
C ASP A 419 -24.65 22.13 -17.65
N PHE A 420 -25.07 21.77 -16.44
CA PHE A 420 -24.79 20.45 -15.88
C PHE A 420 -25.40 19.33 -16.72
N LYS A 421 -26.67 19.46 -17.12
CA LYS A 421 -27.34 18.47 -17.98
C LYS A 421 -26.68 18.33 -19.35
N GLU A 422 -26.25 19.45 -19.93
CA GLU A 422 -25.53 19.47 -21.21
C GLU A 422 -24.18 18.75 -21.10
N ILE A 423 -23.40 19.04 -20.06
CA ILE A 423 -22.12 18.35 -19.81
C ILE A 423 -22.36 16.86 -19.57
N LEU A 424 -23.36 16.50 -18.77
CA LEU A 424 -23.68 15.11 -18.48
C LEU A 424 -24.07 14.33 -19.74
N GLU A 425 -24.88 14.93 -20.63
CA GLU A 425 -25.23 14.36 -21.93
C GLU A 425 -24.01 14.24 -22.86
N ASN A 426 -23.05 15.15 -22.78
CA ASN A 426 -21.79 15.05 -23.53
C ASN A 426 -20.85 13.93 -23.02
N ILE A 427 -20.90 13.60 -21.73
CA ILE A 427 -20.08 12.54 -21.12
C ILE A 427 -20.71 11.17 -21.39
N TYR A 428 -22.01 11.02 -21.12
CA TYR A 428 -22.67 9.70 -21.14
C TYR A 428 -23.57 9.48 -22.36
N GLY A 429 -24.03 10.52 -23.06
CA GLY A 429 -24.97 10.39 -24.17
C GLY A 429 -26.20 9.56 -23.78
N ASP A 430 -26.51 8.54 -24.59
CA ASP A 430 -27.58 7.58 -24.34
C ASP A 430 -27.15 6.33 -23.54
N THR A 431 -25.87 6.22 -23.15
CA THR A 431 -25.32 5.02 -22.47
C THR A 431 -25.85 4.85 -21.06
N LEU A 432 -26.01 5.98 -20.36
CA LEU A 432 -26.52 6.05 -19.02
C LEU A 432 -27.92 6.65 -19.11
N ALA A 433 -28.91 6.05 -18.45
CA ALA A 433 -30.29 6.53 -18.47
C ALA A 433 -30.46 7.84 -17.66
N VAL A 434 -29.62 8.85 -17.90
CA VAL A 434 -29.51 10.10 -17.12
C VAL A 434 -30.81 10.88 -17.07
N LYS A 435 -31.64 10.76 -18.11
CA LYS A 435 -32.97 11.38 -18.21
C LYS A 435 -34.01 10.72 -17.31
N SER A 436 -33.72 9.56 -16.72
CA SER A 436 -34.64 8.82 -15.84
C SER A 436 -34.69 9.34 -14.40
N ILE A 437 -33.74 10.20 -14.00
CA ILE A 437 -33.66 10.75 -12.64
C ILE A 437 -33.96 12.25 -12.67
N ASP A 438 -34.84 12.68 -11.77
CA ASP A 438 -35.04 14.10 -11.51
C ASP A 438 -33.94 14.64 -10.58
N ILE A 439 -32.97 15.31 -11.19
CA ILE A 439 -31.86 15.97 -10.48
C ILE A 439 -32.16 17.44 -10.13
N SER A 440 -33.37 17.96 -10.38
CA SER A 440 -33.70 19.37 -10.14
C SER A 440 -33.56 19.77 -8.66
N VAL A 441 -33.68 18.81 -7.74
CA VAL A 441 -33.48 19.04 -6.31
C VAL A 441 -32.03 19.34 -5.95
N LEU A 442 -31.06 18.93 -6.78
CA LEU A 442 -29.64 19.20 -6.53
C LEU A 442 -29.28 20.68 -6.74
N PHE A 443 -30.13 21.41 -7.47
CA PHE A 443 -29.98 22.84 -7.81
C PHE A 443 -30.88 23.72 -6.93
N LYS A 444 -31.11 23.26 -5.68
CA LYS A 444 -31.84 23.95 -4.61
C LYS A 444 -31.10 23.67 -3.30
N PRO A 445 -31.29 24.47 -2.24
CA PRO A 445 -30.62 24.24 -0.96
C PRO A 445 -30.79 22.83 -0.38
N TRP A 446 -29.67 22.14 -0.14
CA TRP A 446 -29.63 20.77 0.36
C TRP A 446 -29.93 20.73 1.85
N LYS A 447 -30.71 19.74 2.29
CA LYS A 447 -30.92 19.50 3.72
C LYS A 447 -29.68 18.90 4.38
N TYR A 448 -29.01 17.95 3.74
CA TYR A 448 -27.73 17.42 4.17
C TYR A 448 -26.68 17.71 3.09
N PRO A 449 -25.68 18.57 3.33
CA PRO A 449 -24.62 18.83 2.37
C PRO A 449 -23.74 17.59 2.18
N LEU A 450 -22.97 17.55 1.10
CA LEU A 450 -22.05 16.44 0.84
C LEU A 450 -20.85 16.51 1.78
N THR A 451 -20.62 15.46 2.55
CA THR A 451 -19.48 15.34 3.48
C THR A 451 -18.76 13.99 3.30
N PRO A 452 -17.49 13.86 3.71
CA PRO A 452 -16.80 12.56 3.68
C PRO A 452 -17.49 11.46 4.49
N ARG A 453 -18.30 11.83 5.51
CA ARG A 453 -19.12 10.90 6.31
C ARG A 453 -20.02 10.02 5.44
N TYR A 454 -20.65 10.58 4.41
CA TYR A 454 -21.48 9.84 3.47
C TYR A 454 -20.70 8.70 2.80
N PHE A 455 -19.49 9.00 2.29
CA PHE A 455 -18.68 8.04 1.56
C PHE A 455 -18.21 6.88 2.44
N ILE A 456 -17.80 7.16 3.68
CA ILE A 456 -17.38 6.11 4.61
C ILE A 456 -18.56 5.25 5.11
N ALA A 457 -19.76 5.83 5.21
CA ALA A 457 -20.98 5.08 5.53
C ALA A 457 -21.30 4.08 4.41
N ARG A 458 -21.30 4.54 3.15
CA ARG A 458 -21.53 3.66 1.99
C ARG A 458 -20.44 2.60 1.83
N ALA A 459 -19.17 2.96 1.96
CA ALA A 459 -18.07 1.99 1.92
C ALA A 459 -18.25 0.90 3.00
N SER A 460 -18.68 1.27 4.20
CA SER A 460 -18.91 0.32 5.29
C SER A 460 -20.07 -0.63 4.99
N GLN A 461 -21.21 -0.11 4.52
CA GLN A 461 -22.36 -0.93 4.10
C GLN A 461 -22.00 -1.90 2.96
N ILE A 462 -21.16 -1.47 2.01
CA ILE A 462 -20.73 -2.30 0.88
C ILE A 462 -19.78 -3.42 1.33
N HIS A 463 -18.83 -3.15 2.21
CA HIS A 463 -17.96 -4.21 2.75
C HIS A 463 -18.75 -5.25 3.55
N ASP A 464 -19.82 -4.85 4.22
CA ASP A 464 -20.71 -5.74 4.99
C ASP A 464 -21.54 -6.69 4.10
N ILE A 465 -21.60 -6.48 2.77
CA ILE A 465 -22.14 -7.47 1.81
C ILE A 465 -21.39 -8.80 1.94
N PHE A 466 -20.08 -8.74 2.13
CA PHE A 466 -19.18 -9.90 2.17
C PHE A 466 -18.98 -10.46 3.58
N ASN A 467 -19.82 -10.04 4.54
CA ASN A 467 -19.70 -10.49 5.92
C ASN A 467 -19.79 -12.02 6.03
N GLY A 468 -18.88 -12.58 6.84
CA GLY A 468 -18.84 -14.01 7.14
C GLY A 468 -18.17 -14.88 6.08
N TYR A 469 -17.65 -14.30 4.99
CA TYR A 469 -16.79 -15.02 4.07
C TYR A 469 -15.40 -15.25 4.66
N ASP A 470 -14.82 -16.39 4.30
CA ASP A 470 -13.44 -16.76 4.64
C ASP A 470 -12.59 -16.84 3.37
N ALA A 471 -11.28 -16.93 3.55
CA ALA A 471 -10.33 -17.21 2.46
C ALA A 471 -9.63 -18.55 2.68
N SER A 472 -9.41 -19.30 1.60
CA SER A 472 -8.68 -20.57 1.64
C SER A 472 -7.33 -20.50 0.94
N THR A 473 -7.23 -19.67 -0.10
CA THR A 473 -6.03 -19.51 -0.89
C THR A 473 -5.81 -18.05 -1.30
N VAL A 474 -4.60 -17.76 -1.74
CA VAL A 474 -4.22 -16.53 -2.46
C VAL A 474 -3.47 -16.90 -3.73
N ALA A 475 -3.50 -16.04 -4.74
CA ALA A 475 -2.82 -16.32 -6.01
C ALA A 475 -1.95 -15.17 -6.49
N VAL A 476 -0.94 -15.49 -7.30
CA VAL A 476 -0.11 -14.52 -8.01
C VAL A 476 -0.07 -14.90 -9.48
N ASP A 477 -0.48 -13.98 -10.33
CA ASP A 477 -0.49 -14.13 -11.78
C ASP A 477 0.71 -13.40 -12.38
N TYR A 478 1.50 -14.09 -13.18
CA TYR A 478 2.69 -13.51 -13.81
C TYR A 478 2.41 -13.21 -15.28
N HIS A 479 2.57 -11.95 -15.66
CA HIS A 479 2.30 -11.47 -17.02
C HIS A 479 3.59 -10.95 -17.65
N HIS A 480 3.73 -11.13 -18.96
CA HIS A 480 4.83 -10.50 -19.69
C HIS A 480 4.48 -9.06 -20.05
N SER A 481 5.25 -8.08 -19.58
CA SER A 481 4.89 -6.65 -19.65
C SER A 481 4.58 -6.17 -21.07
N LYS A 482 5.40 -6.55 -22.05
CA LYS A 482 5.25 -6.06 -23.44
C LYS A 482 4.22 -6.79 -24.27
N SER A 483 4.08 -8.11 -24.10
CA SER A 483 3.13 -8.89 -24.93
C SER A 483 1.78 -9.09 -24.26
N GLY A 484 1.65 -8.75 -22.97
CA GLY A 484 0.44 -9.00 -22.17
C GLY A 484 0.11 -10.47 -21.93
N THR A 485 0.92 -11.39 -22.45
CA THR A 485 0.68 -12.84 -22.33
C THR A 485 0.90 -13.30 -20.90
N VAL A 486 -0.03 -14.11 -20.40
CA VAL A 486 0.12 -14.80 -19.11
C VAL A 486 1.27 -15.82 -19.20
N ILE A 487 2.21 -15.71 -18.27
CA ILE A 487 3.35 -16.63 -18.10
C ILE A 487 2.93 -17.83 -17.26
N GLY A 488 2.10 -17.60 -16.24
CA GLY A 488 1.54 -18.63 -15.38
C GLY A 488 1.12 -18.08 -14.03
N SER A 489 0.42 -18.91 -13.26
CA SER A 489 -0.13 -18.54 -11.94
C SER A 489 0.48 -19.41 -10.85
N LYS A 490 0.60 -18.84 -9.65
CA LYS A 490 0.93 -19.60 -8.43
C LYS A 490 -0.15 -19.38 -7.38
N VAL A 491 -0.73 -20.48 -6.90
CA VAL A 491 -1.73 -20.49 -5.83
C VAL A 491 -1.07 -20.98 -4.55
N TYR A 492 -1.38 -20.33 -3.44
CA TYR A 492 -0.83 -20.65 -2.12
C TYR A 492 -1.97 -20.78 -1.11
N PRO A 493 -1.87 -21.70 -0.14
CA PRO A 493 -2.83 -21.76 0.96
C PRO A 493 -2.76 -20.48 1.79
N TYR A 494 -3.91 -19.92 2.12
CA TYR A 494 -4.03 -18.81 3.05
C TYR A 494 -4.18 -19.35 4.47
N THR A 495 -3.33 -18.88 5.39
CA THR A 495 -3.52 -19.14 6.82
C THR A 495 -3.19 -17.88 7.61
N VAL A 496 -3.99 -17.60 8.65
CA VAL A 496 -3.73 -16.49 9.57
C VAL A 496 -2.36 -16.66 10.24
N LYS A 497 -1.95 -17.90 10.54
CA LYS A 497 -0.62 -18.20 11.11
C LYS A 497 0.52 -17.71 10.21
N ALA A 498 0.53 -18.08 8.93
CA ALA A 498 1.59 -17.66 8.01
C ALA A 498 1.61 -16.15 7.80
N ASN A 499 0.44 -15.51 7.73
CA ASN A 499 0.34 -14.05 7.65
C ASN A 499 0.91 -13.37 8.90
N ASN A 500 0.60 -13.90 10.08
CA ASN A 500 1.08 -13.44 11.38
C ASN A 500 2.60 -13.55 11.52
N GLU A 501 3.21 -14.63 11.04
CA GLU A 501 4.67 -14.82 11.01
C GLU A 501 5.34 -13.82 10.07
N ALA A 502 4.76 -13.59 8.88
CA ALA A 502 5.27 -12.59 7.94
C ALA A 502 5.20 -11.17 8.52
N LEU A 503 4.10 -10.85 9.22
CA LEU A 503 3.90 -9.53 9.83
C LEU A 503 4.89 -9.29 10.96
N GLU A 504 5.13 -10.28 11.82
CA GLU A 504 6.11 -10.21 12.89
C GLU A 504 7.53 -9.94 12.36
N GLU A 505 7.94 -10.64 11.30
CA GLU A 505 9.21 -10.40 10.63
C GLU A 505 9.32 -8.95 10.11
N ALA A 506 8.25 -8.41 9.53
CA ALA A 506 8.22 -7.06 9.01
C ALA A 506 8.26 -6.02 10.14
N VAL A 507 7.41 -6.16 11.16
CA VAL A 507 7.34 -5.23 12.29
C VAL A 507 8.66 -5.21 13.05
N ASN A 508 9.28 -6.37 13.33
CA ASN A 508 10.57 -6.41 14.01
C ASN A 508 11.68 -5.67 13.26
N PHE A 509 11.64 -5.63 11.92
CA PHE A 509 12.53 -4.78 11.13
C PHE A 509 12.21 -3.30 11.32
N TRP A 510 10.93 -2.93 11.16
CA TRP A 510 10.49 -1.53 11.24
C TRP A 510 10.70 -0.91 12.63
N THR A 511 10.57 -1.70 13.70
CA THR A 511 10.83 -1.27 15.08
C THR A 511 12.29 -1.37 15.49
N GLY A 512 13.19 -1.87 14.62
CA GLY A 512 14.60 -2.07 14.95
C GLY A 512 14.88 -3.20 15.95
N ARG A 513 13.89 -4.06 16.25
CA ARG A 513 14.06 -5.22 17.17
C ARG A 513 14.91 -6.34 16.57
N ARG A 514 15.12 -6.31 15.26
CA ARG A 514 16.08 -7.19 14.57
C ARG A 514 16.89 -6.39 13.54
N PRO A 515 18.14 -6.81 13.25
CA PRO A 515 18.90 -6.22 12.16
C PRO A 515 18.30 -6.59 10.79
N PRO A 516 18.52 -5.75 9.76
CA PRO A 516 18.17 -6.06 8.38
C PRO A 516 19.03 -7.20 7.82
N ARG A 517 18.44 -8.00 6.92
CA ARG A 517 19.11 -9.10 6.21
C ARG A 517 19.75 -8.67 4.89
N GLU A 518 20.83 -9.36 4.55
CA GLU A 518 21.48 -9.27 3.24
C GLU A 518 20.56 -9.86 2.14
N ALA A 519 20.81 -9.47 0.88
CA ALA A 519 20.11 -10.06 -0.26
C ALA A 519 20.41 -11.56 -0.39
N ASP A 520 19.41 -12.34 -0.79
CA ASP A 520 19.55 -13.77 -1.11
C ASP A 520 20.48 -14.04 -2.31
N SER A 521 20.85 -13.01 -3.07
CA SER A 521 21.66 -13.14 -4.27
C SER A 521 22.42 -11.88 -4.64
N ARG A 522 23.69 -12.06 -5.01
CA ARG A 522 24.62 -10.98 -5.40
C ARG A 522 24.19 -10.18 -6.63
N TRP A 523 23.46 -10.76 -7.59
CA TRP A 523 23.04 -10.02 -8.78
C TRP A 523 22.16 -8.81 -8.46
N LYS A 524 21.44 -8.84 -7.31
CA LYS A 524 20.62 -7.71 -6.84
C LYS A 524 21.49 -6.49 -6.48
N CYS A 525 22.75 -6.71 -6.13
CA CYS A 525 23.70 -5.65 -5.82
C CYS A 525 24.16 -4.86 -7.04
N ASN A 526 23.97 -5.38 -8.26
CA ASN A 526 24.42 -4.71 -9.50
C ASN A 526 23.76 -3.34 -9.71
N ASN A 527 22.53 -3.17 -9.23
CA ASN A 527 21.76 -1.93 -9.35
C ASN A 527 21.55 -1.24 -7.99
N CYS A 528 22.30 -1.65 -6.96
CA CYS A 528 22.19 -1.08 -5.62
C CYS A 528 23.13 0.12 -5.49
N GLU A 529 22.57 1.29 -5.18
CA GLU A 529 23.31 2.56 -5.04
C GLU A 529 24.26 2.59 -3.82
N PHE A 530 24.10 1.65 -2.88
CA PHE A 530 24.95 1.50 -1.70
C PHE A 530 26.05 0.46 -1.91
N ASN A 531 26.15 -0.15 -3.09
CA ASN A 531 27.06 -1.28 -3.33
C ASN A 531 28.53 -0.95 -3.02
N SER A 532 28.97 0.30 -3.20
CA SER A 532 30.36 0.72 -2.99
C SER A 532 30.80 0.68 -1.52
N HIS A 533 29.87 0.84 -0.58
CA HIS A 533 30.17 0.87 0.86
C HIS A 533 29.36 -0.17 1.66
N CYS A 534 28.60 -1.03 0.97
CA CYS A 534 27.80 -2.07 1.60
C CYS A 534 28.70 -3.16 2.19
N PRO A 535 28.60 -3.48 3.50
CA PRO A 535 29.43 -4.51 4.11
C PRO A 535 29.18 -5.88 3.49
N ALA A 536 27.98 -6.21 2.99
CA ALA A 536 27.65 -7.55 2.46
C ALA A 536 28.58 -8.03 1.31
N ILE A 537 29.11 -7.10 0.51
CA ILE A 537 29.97 -7.42 -0.64
C ILE A 537 31.39 -6.88 -0.51
N ASN A 538 31.61 -5.93 0.39
CA ASN A 538 32.93 -5.32 0.63
C ASN A 538 33.60 -5.81 1.92
N LYS A 539 33.13 -6.90 2.55
CA LYS A 539 33.81 -7.48 3.73
C LYS A 539 35.27 -7.74 3.36
N PRO A 540 36.25 -7.22 4.12
CA PRO A 540 37.65 -7.50 3.82
C PRO A 540 37.90 -9.01 3.93
N PHE A 541 38.59 -9.58 2.93
CA PHE A 541 38.81 -11.03 2.79
C PHE A 541 39.63 -11.65 3.94
N LYS A 542 40.19 -10.82 4.82
CA LYS A 542 40.78 -11.17 6.12
C LYS A 542 40.52 -9.99 7.06
N GLU A 543 39.89 -10.22 8.19
CA GLU A 543 39.95 -9.27 9.30
C GLU A 543 41.43 -9.09 9.67
N SER A 544 42.03 -7.96 9.29
CA SER A 544 43.26 -7.57 9.94
C SER A 544 42.90 -7.25 11.39
N ILE A 545 43.67 -7.75 12.34
CA ILE A 545 43.49 -7.50 13.78
C ILE A 545 43.33 -5.99 14.08
N GLY A 546 43.91 -5.11 13.26
CA GLY A 546 43.74 -3.65 13.38
C GLY A 546 42.34 -3.12 13.07
N ALA A 547 41.55 -3.78 12.22
CA ALA A 547 40.18 -3.39 11.92
C ALA A 547 39.22 -3.76 13.06
N LEU A 548 39.44 -4.89 13.73
CA LEU A 548 38.73 -5.29 14.96
C LEU A 548 39.07 -4.32 16.11
N ILE A 549 40.35 -3.97 16.28
CA ILE A 549 40.79 -3.03 17.31
C ILE A 549 40.20 -1.62 17.10
N TYR A 550 40.06 -1.16 15.85
CA TYR A 550 39.39 0.12 15.57
C TYR A 550 37.87 0.07 15.75
N HIS A 551 37.26 -1.10 15.57
CA HIS A 551 35.83 -1.30 15.80
C HIS A 551 35.48 -1.21 17.29
N ASP A 552 36.38 -1.66 18.18
CA ASP A 552 36.20 -1.63 19.64
C ASP A 552 36.68 -0.32 20.31
N LEU A 553 37.43 0.55 19.60
CA LEU A 553 38.02 1.79 20.17
C LEU A 553 37.27 3.07 19.78
N LEU A 554 36.28 2.99 18.89
CA LEU A 554 35.46 4.13 18.47
C LEU A 554 34.02 4.06 19.00
N ASP A 555 33.73 3.11 19.89
CA ASP A 555 32.50 3.05 20.70
C ASP A 555 32.57 3.96 21.92
#